data_AF-A0A935DC21-F1
#
_entry.id   AF-A0A935DC21-F1
#
_cell.length_a   1.000
_cell.length_b   1.000
_cell.length_c   1.000
_cell.angle_alpha   90.00
_cell.angle_beta   90.00
_cell.angle_gamma   90.00
#
_symmetry.space_group_name_H-M   'P 1'
#
loop_
_entity.id
_entity.type
_entity.pdbx_description
1 polymer ?
#
loop_
_entity_poly.entity_id
_entity_poly.type
_entity_poly.pdbx_seq_one_letter_code
_entity_poly.pdbx_strand_id
1 'polypeptide(L)'
;MRSTSLTSTKTSSTDRLKRFWLTLKDASKEFIASDPFSQAATIAYYTIFSLPAVMILTIMAAASFYDEESVRTALLHQAGVMIGPSTAEQLGSMLQNAEVTETKWMAKIIGLVALVVSAGSVFASLQSALNKVWSVESKPGKAILKYMGTRLLSLALVACFGFLMLVSLVLDAALVAFSDQIAQRLSGVTTIVLSVLDVVISFSIITLIFTLLFKVLPDVKVRIKDVVTGAMLTALLFTAGKYLISAYISYTNVGDTYGAAGAIVIILVWVYYSTIIMLFGAHYTHVHTRDHGSGVIASKHAKPLAETEVAA
;
A
#
# COMPACT_ATOMS: atom_id res chain seq x y z
N MET A 1 -14.15 10.51 -55.09
CA MET A 1 -13.04 10.20 -54.17
C MET A 1 -12.62 11.49 -53.46
N ARG A 2 -13.04 11.70 -52.20
CA ARG A 2 -12.53 12.77 -51.34
C ARG A 2 -11.94 12.10 -50.10
N SER A 3 -10.62 12.09 -50.01
CA SER A 3 -9.89 11.62 -48.84
C SER A 3 -9.95 12.70 -47.77
N THR A 4 -10.76 12.49 -46.75
CA THR A 4 -10.78 13.32 -45.55
C THR A 4 -9.56 12.94 -44.71
N SER A 5 -8.53 13.78 -44.76
CA SER A 5 -7.34 13.69 -43.90
C SER A 5 -7.74 13.89 -42.44
N LEU A 6 -7.60 12.84 -41.62
CA LEU A 6 -7.69 12.92 -40.17
C LEU A 6 -6.53 13.76 -39.65
N THR A 7 -6.81 15.03 -39.34
CA THR A 7 -5.90 15.90 -38.61
C THR A 7 -5.75 15.37 -37.19
N SER A 8 -4.60 14.73 -36.93
CA SER A 8 -4.13 14.43 -35.58
C SER A 8 -3.94 15.74 -34.81
N THR A 9 -4.88 16.07 -33.93
CA THR A 9 -4.78 17.21 -33.02
C THR A 9 -3.70 16.92 -31.98
N LYS A 10 -2.50 17.48 -32.20
CA LYS A 10 -1.45 17.57 -31.17
C LYS A 10 -2.03 18.30 -29.94
N THR A 11 -2.31 17.56 -28.88
CA THR A 11 -2.71 18.10 -27.58
C THR A 11 -1.55 18.95 -27.02
N SER A 12 -1.79 20.25 -26.85
CA SER A 12 -0.77 21.18 -26.33
C SER A 12 -0.40 20.84 -24.88
N SER A 13 0.84 21.11 -24.46
CA SER A 13 1.31 20.88 -23.09
C SER A 13 0.45 21.63 -22.05
N THR A 14 -0.03 22.82 -22.41
CA THR A 14 -0.97 23.65 -21.64
C THR A 14 -2.30 22.95 -21.36
N ASP A 15 -2.81 22.15 -22.29
CA ASP A 15 -4.06 21.42 -22.10
C ASP A 15 -3.90 20.24 -21.14
N ARG A 16 -2.72 19.61 -21.11
CA ARG A 16 -2.42 18.51 -20.18
C ARG A 16 -2.32 18.99 -18.74
N LEU A 17 -1.66 20.13 -18.51
CA LEU A 17 -1.53 20.69 -17.16
C LEU A 17 -2.89 21.12 -16.60
N LYS A 18 -3.72 21.77 -17.42
CA LYS A 18 -5.10 22.13 -17.02
C LYS A 18 -5.92 20.89 -16.68
N ARG A 19 -5.87 19.83 -17.49
CA ARG A 19 -6.56 18.57 -17.22
C ARG A 19 -6.11 17.91 -15.91
N PHE A 20 -4.80 17.80 -15.69
CA PHE A 20 -4.25 17.27 -14.45
C PHE A 20 -4.77 18.04 -13.24
N TRP A 21 -4.74 19.38 -13.29
CA TRP A 21 -5.21 20.22 -12.21
C TRP A 21 -6.73 20.07 -11.96
N LEU A 22 -7.53 19.96 -13.01
CA LEU A 22 -8.98 19.71 -12.90
C LEU A 22 -9.25 18.35 -12.25
N THR A 23 -8.60 17.28 -12.73
CA THR A 23 -8.70 15.93 -12.13
C THR A 23 -8.29 15.95 -10.66
N LEU A 24 -7.22 16.67 -10.31
CA LEU A 24 -6.77 16.80 -8.93
C LEU A 24 -7.82 17.51 -8.06
N LYS A 25 -8.40 18.61 -8.56
CA LYS A 25 -9.44 19.37 -7.87
C LYS A 25 -10.69 18.53 -7.62
N ASP A 26 -11.15 17.81 -8.63
CA ASP A 26 -12.35 16.98 -8.51
C ASP A 26 -12.09 15.77 -7.62
N ALA A 27 -10.91 15.15 -7.70
CA ALA A 27 -10.48 14.10 -6.78
C ALA A 27 -10.43 14.60 -5.32
N SER A 28 -9.93 15.81 -5.06
CA SER A 28 -9.94 16.40 -3.71
C SER A 28 -11.36 16.61 -3.17
N LYS A 29 -12.30 17.06 -4.01
CA LYS A 29 -13.70 17.23 -3.60
C LYS A 29 -14.34 15.90 -3.25
N GLU A 30 -14.20 14.90 -4.13
CA GLU A 30 -14.73 13.54 -3.89
C GLU A 30 -14.08 12.90 -2.65
N PHE A 31 -12.77 13.09 -2.48
CA PHE A 31 -12.02 12.61 -1.32
C PHE A 31 -12.57 13.20 -0.03
N ILE A 32 -12.73 14.52 0.07
CA ILE A 32 -13.25 15.14 1.30
C ILE A 32 -14.71 14.71 1.56
N ALA A 33 -15.52 14.62 0.50
CA ALA A 33 -16.93 14.22 0.61
C ALA A 33 -17.12 12.75 1.05
N SER A 34 -16.12 11.89 0.87
CA SER A 34 -16.23 10.46 1.18
C SER A 34 -15.94 10.10 2.65
N ASP A 35 -15.66 11.08 3.51
CA ASP A 35 -15.20 10.90 4.89
C ASP A 35 -13.96 9.98 4.98
N PRO A 36 -12.81 10.41 4.44
CA PRO A 36 -11.62 9.57 4.31
C PRO A 36 -10.84 9.47 5.63
N PHE A 37 -10.96 10.49 6.49
CA PHE A 37 -10.26 10.56 7.77
C PHE A 37 -10.80 9.52 8.75
N SER A 38 -12.12 9.34 8.81
CA SER A 38 -12.75 8.29 9.61
C SER A 38 -12.38 6.88 9.11
N GLN A 39 -12.35 6.69 7.78
CA GLN A 39 -11.92 5.44 7.16
C GLN A 39 -10.44 5.14 7.48
N ALA A 40 -9.57 6.14 7.38
CA ALA A 40 -8.16 6.00 7.74
C ALA A 40 -7.96 5.65 9.21
N ALA A 41 -8.72 6.26 10.12
CA ALA A 41 -8.69 5.93 11.55
C ALA A 41 -9.14 4.47 11.80
N THR A 42 -10.20 4.03 11.12
CA THR A 42 -10.69 2.65 11.19
C THR A 42 -9.64 1.64 10.70
N ILE A 43 -9.00 1.91 9.57
CA ILE A 43 -7.94 1.05 9.01
C ILE A 43 -6.72 1.03 9.93
N ALA A 44 -6.32 2.18 10.51
CA ALA A 44 -5.23 2.25 11.48
C ALA A 44 -5.53 1.41 12.74
N TYR A 45 -6.75 1.52 13.27
CA TYR A 45 -7.22 0.70 14.39
C TYR A 45 -7.14 -0.79 14.06
N TYR A 46 -7.69 -1.25 12.93
CA TYR A 46 -7.59 -2.67 12.59
C TYR A 46 -6.16 -3.11 12.32
N THR A 47 -5.32 -2.24 11.75
CA THR A 47 -3.91 -2.54 11.47
C THR A 47 -3.14 -2.86 12.74
N ILE A 48 -3.33 -2.10 13.83
CA ILE A 48 -2.54 -2.35 15.05
C ILE A 48 -2.82 -3.72 15.66
N PHE A 49 -4.08 -4.15 15.68
CA PHE A 49 -4.47 -5.47 16.17
C PHE A 49 -4.11 -6.59 15.19
N SER A 50 -3.96 -6.26 13.90
CA SER A 50 -3.57 -7.21 12.86
C SER A 50 -2.08 -7.30 12.66
N LEU A 51 -1.29 -6.36 13.17
CA LEU A 51 0.13 -6.21 12.87
C LEU A 51 0.93 -7.48 13.18
N PRO A 52 0.81 -8.11 14.38
CA PRO A 52 1.52 -9.35 14.65
C PRO A 52 1.12 -10.46 13.68
N ALA A 53 -0.17 -10.58 13.36
CA ALA A 53 -0.68 -11.59 12.43
C ALA A 53 -0.15 -11.41 11.02
N VAL A 54 -0.19 -10.17 10.51
CA VAL A 54 0.31 -9.85 9.17
C VAL A 54 1.81 -10.10 9.09
N MET A 55 2.59 -9.71 10.11
CA MET A 55 4.03 -9.96 10.15
C MET A 55 4.34 -11.46 10.17
N ILE A 56 3.70 -12.24 11.05
CA ILE A 56 3.89 -13.71 11.12
C ILE A 56 3.54 -14.37 9.78
N LEU A 57 2.38 -14.02 9.19
CA LEU A 57 1.98 -14.57 7.89
C LEU A 57 2.96 -14.19 6.76
N THR A 58 3.52 -12.98 6.82
CA THR A 58 4.53 -12.53 5.86
C THR A 58 5.81 -13.33 6.02
N ILE A 59 6.29 -13.52 7.26
CA ILE A 59 7.48 -14.30 7.59
C ILE A 59 7.28 -15.74 7.11
N MET A 60 6.16 -16.39 7.46
CA MET A 60 5.85 -17.76 7.04
C MET A 60 5.83 -17.92 5.51
N ALA A 61 5.24 -16.97 4.79
CA ALA A 61 5.16 -17.01 3.33
C ALA A 61 6.54 -16.84 2.67
N ALA A 62 7.37 -15.92 3.18
CA ALA A 62 8.70 -15.65 2.64
C ALA A 62 9.74 -16.69 3.07
N ALA A 63 9.62 -17.25 4.28
CA ALA A 63 10.47 -18.33 4.80
C ALA A 63 10.31 -19.65 4.02
N SER A 64 9.27 -19.76 3.18
CA SER A 64 9.15 -20.88 2.23
C SER A 64 10.21 -20.84 1.11
N PHE A 65 10.84 -19.68 0.90
CA PHE A 65 11.84 -19.46 -0.15
C PHE A 65 13.21 -19.05 0.40
N TYR A 66 13.26 -18.48 1.61
CA TYR A 66 14.46 -17.92 2.25
C TYR A 66 14.56 -18.38 3.69
N ASP A 67 15.70 -18.13 4.34
CA ASP A 67 15.83 -18.34 5.77
C ASP A 67 14.99 -17.33 6.58
N GLU A 68 14.35 -17.82 7.64
CA GLU A 68 13.41 -17.06 8.46
C GLU A 68 14.06 -15.84 9.13
N GLU A 69 15.32 -15.97 9.54
CA GLU A 69 16.07 -14.92 10.21
C GLU A 69 16.37 -13.74 9.27
N SER A 70 16.76 -13.99 8.02
CA SER A 70 16.96 -12.95 7.00
C SER A 70 15.66 -12.24 6.67
N VAL A 71 14.56 -12.98 6.54
CA VAL A 71 13.23 -12.40 6.29
C VAL A 71 12.81 -11.50 7.45
N ARG A 72 12.95 -11.97 8.69
CA ARG A 72 12.64 -11.18 9.90
C ARG A 72 13.51 -9.92 9.96
N THR A 73 14.82 -10.06 9.75
CA THR A 73 15.77 -8.95 9.80
C THR A 73 15.46 -7.90 8.74
N ALA A 74 15.20 -8.32 7.50
CA ALA A 74 14.82 -7.41 6.41
C ALA A 74 13.50 -6.68 6.70
N LEU A 75 12.52 -7.37 7.27
CA LEU A 75 11.21 -6.80 7.60
C LEU A 75 11.31 -5.79 8.74
N LEU A 76 12.07 -6.09 9.80
CA LEU A 76 12.34 -5.17 10.90
C LEU A 76 13.20 -3.98 10.48
N HIS A 77 14.18 -4.19 9.60
CA HIS A 77 14.96 -3.12 9.00
C HIS A 77 14.07 -2.14 8.23
N GLN A 78 13.18 -2.66 7.38
CA GLN A 78 12.23 -1.84 6.63
C GLN A 78 11.26 -1.10 7.56
N ALA A 79 10.79 -1.75 8.63
CA ALA A 79 10.01 -1.09 9.65
C ALA A 79 10.81 0.06 10.28
N GLY A 80 12.08 -0.15 10.62
CA GLY A 80 12.96 0.88 11.19
C GLY A 80 13.12 2.10 10.28
N VAL A 81 13.25 1.88 8.97
CA VAL A 81 13.33 2.94 7.95
C VAL A 81 12.03 3.75 7.83
N MET A 82 10.88 3.13 8.10
CA MET A 82 9.56 3.76 7.93
C MET A 82 9.08 4.44 9.21
N ILE A 83 9.08 3.72 10.34
CA ILE A 83 8.49 4.13 11.62
C ILE A 83 9.53 4.37 12.73
N GLY A 84 10.82 4.28 12.41
CA GLY A 84 11.92 4.55 13.33
C GLY A 84 12.47 3.30 14.03
N PRO A 85 13.77 3.29 14.37
CA PRO A 85 14.47 2.11 14.87
C PRO A 85 13.94 1.60 16.21
N SER A 86 13.60 2.49 17.15
CA SER A 86 13.04 2.11 18.46
C SER A 86 11.68 1.43 18.35
N THR A 87 10.84 1.88 17.40
CA THR A 87 9.54 1.25 17.13
C THR A 87 9.72 -0.12 16.49
N ALA A 88 10.68 -0.28 15.58
CA ALA A 88 10.99 -1.56 14.96
C ALA A 88 11.57 -2.57 15.95
N GLU A 89 12.42 -2.15 16.89
CA GLU A 89 12.94 -3.02 17.96
C GLU A 89 11.80 -3.56 18.84
N GLN A 90 10.84 -2.71 19.18
CA GLN A 90 9.66 -3.11 19.94
C GLN A 90 8.81 -4.12 19.17
N LEU A 91 8.64 -3.95 17.85
CA LEU A 91 8.00 -4.96 16.99
C LEU A 91 8.78 -6.28 16.96
N GLY A 92 10.11 -6.21 16.91
CA GLY A 92 10.98 -7.39 16.99
C GLY A 92 10.78 -8.16 18.28
N SER A 93 10.69 -7.46 19.42
CA SER A 93 10.43 -8.07 20.72
C SER A 93 9.05 -8.73 20.77
N MET A 94 8.01 -8.11 20.17
CA MET A 94 6.67 -8.70 20.08
C MET A 94 6.67 -10.00 19.27
N LEU A 95 7.40 -10.03 18.15
CA LEU A 95 7.50 -11.22 17.30
C LEU A 95 8.27 -12.35 17.98
N GLN A 96 9.40 -12.05 18.63
CA GLN A 96 10.15 -13.05 19.39
C GLN A 96 9.27 -13.65 20.49
N ASN A 97 8.57 -12.81 21.26
CA ASN A 97 7.69 -13.30 22.33
C ASN A 97 6.49 -14.13 21.80
N ALA A 98 6.07 -13.93 20.56
CA ALA A 98 5.01 -14.73 19.93
C ALA A 98 5.44 -16.18 19.61
N GLU A 99 6.74 -16.44 19.44
CA GLU A 99 7.29 -17.78 19.14
C GLU A 99 7.54 -18.64 20.39
N VAL A 100 7.83 -18.03 21.54
CA VAL A 100 8.40 -18.72 22.73
C VAL A 100 7.37 -19.47 23.59
N THR A 101 6.08 -19.49 23.24
CA THR A 101 5.14 -20.15 24.15
C THR A 101 5.08 -21.67 23.91
N GLU A 102 5.60 -22.46 24.87
CA GLU A 102 5.25 -23.88 25.09
C GLU A 102 3.74 -24.00 25.38
N THR A 103 2.94 -23.72 24.37
CA THR A 103 1.49 -23.69 24.48
C THR A 103 0.93 -25.04 24.13
N LYS A 104 -0.02 -25.50 24.95
CA LYS A 104 -0.92 -26.63 24.64
C LYS A 104 -1.45 -26.45 23.22
N TRP A 105 -1.54 -27.52 22.45
CA TRP A 105 -1.99 -27.52 21.04
C TRP A 105 -3.26 -26.69 20.78
N MET A 106 -4.19 -26.67 21.74
CA MET A 106 -5.41 -25.87 21.70
C MET A 106 -5.15 -24.36 21.62
N ALA A 107 -4.18 -23.85 22.38
CA ALA A 107 -3.82 -22.43 22.36
C ALA A 107 -3.14 -22.04 21.04
N LYS A 108 -2.38 -22.95 20.41
CA LYS A 108 -1.83 -22.74 19.06
C LYS A 108 -2.95 -22.60 18.02
N ILE A 109 -3.98 -23.44 18.08
CA ILE A 109 -5.13 -23.35 17.16
C ILE A 109 -5.92 -22.05 17.39
N ILE A 110 -6.24 -21.72 18.65
CA ILE A 110 -6.96 -20.48 18.98
C ILE A 110 -6.15 -19.26 18.53
N GLY A 111 -4.85 -19.24 18.78
CA GLY A 111 -3.93 -18.20 18.32
C GLY A 111 -3.94 -18.08 16.80
N LEU A 112 -3.76 -19.19 16.07
CA LEU A 112 -3.79 -19.18 14.60
C LEU A 112 -5.12 -18.64 14.05
N VAL A 113 -6.25 -19.05 14.62
CA VAL A 113 -7.58 -18.54 14.21
C VAL A 113 -7.68 -17.03 14.50
N ALA A 114 -7.24 -16.57 15.67
CA ALA A 114 -7.24 -15.15 16.03
C ALA A 114 -6.34 -14.33 15.09
N LEU A 115 -5.16 -14.83 14.72
CA LEU A 115 -4.27 -14.18 13.74
C LEU A 115 -4.93 -14.09 12.37
N VAL A 116 -5.56 -15.17 11.92
CA VAL A 116 -6.23 -15.21 10.61
C VAL A 116 -7.49 -14.32 10.57
N VAL A 117 -8.20 -14.18 11.69
CA VAL A 117 -9.35 -13.26 11.83
C VAL A 117 -8.89 -11.81 11.87
N SER A 118 -7.88 -11.48 12.69
CA SER A 118 -7.33 -10.13 12.78
C SER A 118 -6.77 -9.68 11.44
N ALA A 119 -5.87 -10.43 10.80
CA ALA A 119 -5.37 -10.11 9.46
C ALA A 119 -6.51 -9.88 8.46
N GLY A 120 -7.56 -10.72 8.47
CA GLY A 120 -8.72 -10.53 7.61
C GLY A 120 -9.46 -9.20 7.82
N SER A 121 -9.48 -8.66 9.05
CA SER A 121 -10.21 -7.43 9.39
C SER A 121 -9.61 -6.19 8.72
N VAL A 122 -8.28 -6.03 8.73
CA VAL A 122 -7.61 -4.89 8.09
C VAL A 122 -7.80 -4.93 6.57
N PHE A 123 -7.67 -6.10 5.94
CA PHE A 123 -7.88 -6.24 4.50
C PHE A 123 -9.34 -6.00 4.10
N ALA A 124 -10.30 -6.48 4.89
CA ALA A 124 -11.72 -6.21 4.65
C ALA A 124 -12.03 -4.72 4.77
N SER A 125 -11.46 -4.03 5.76
CA SER A 125 -11.60 -2.58 5.93
C SER A 125 -10.99 -1.82 4.75
N LEU A 126 -9.79 -2.21 4.31
CA LEU A 126 -9.10 -1.63 3.16
C LEU A 126 -9.89 -1.83 1.86
N GLN A 127 -10.37 -3.04 1.61
CA GLN A 127 -11.21 -3.36 0.44
C GLN A 127 -12.52 -2.56 0.48
N SER A 128 -13.17 -2.47 1.63
CA SER A 128 -14.41 -1.71 1.81
C SER A 128 -14.20 -0.22 1.47
N ALA A 129 -13.11 0.37 1.99
CA ALA A 129 -12.75 1.76 1.71
C ALA A 129 -12.51 2.00 0.21
N LEU A 130 -11.74 1.13 -0.45
CA LEU A 130 -11.53 1.26 -1.89
C LEU A 130 -12.81 1.00 -2.71
N ASN A 131 -13.64 0.04 -2.34
CA ASN A 131 -14.93 -0.21 -3.00
C ASN A 131 -15.85 1.02 -2.91
N LYS A 132 -15.82 1.74 -1.78
CA LYS A 132 -16.54 3.00 -1.60
C LYS A 132 -16.04 4.09 -2.56
N VAL A 133 -14.73 4.19 -2.79
CA VAL A 133 -14.16 5.09 -3.80
C VAL A 133 -14.74 4.81 -5.19
N TRP A 134 -14.86 3.53 -5.55
CA TRP A 134 -15.42 3.11 -6.84
C TRP A 134 -16.95 3.06 -6.89
N SER A 135 -17.65 3.51 -5.84
CA SER A 135 -19.12 3.50 -5.75
C SER A 135 -19.74 2.13 -6.02
N VAL A 136 -19.09 1.07 -5.52
CA VAL A 136 -19.51 -0.32 -5.72
C VAL A 136 -19.81 -0.97 -4.38
N GLU A 137 -21.01 -1.55 -4.27
CA GLU A 137 -21.36 -2.40 -3.15
C GLU A 137 -20.90 -3.84 -3.39
N SER A 138 -20.24 -4.37 -2.37
CA SER A 138 -19.96 -5.80 -2.25
C SER A 138 -21.29 -6.57 -2.11
N LYS A 139 -21.64 -7.43 -3.08
CA LYS A 139 -22.89 -8.22 -3.02
C LYS A 139 -22.99 -9.02 -1.70
N PRO A 140 -24.03 -8.80 -0.87
CA PRO A 140 -24.28 -9.60 0.32
C PRO A 140 -24.87 -10.94 -0.11
N GLY A 141 -24.16 -12.05 0.12
CA GLY A 141 -24.71 -13.37 -0.21
C GLY A 141 -23.70 -14.53 -0.29
N LYS A 142 -22.40 -14.26 -0.33
CA LYS A 142 -21.36 -15.31 -0.22
C LYS A 142 -20.33 -14.97 0.84
N ALA A 143 -20.79 -14.67 2.06
CA ALA A 143 -19.94 -14.17 3.15
C ALA A 143 -18.72 -15.06 3.42
N ILE A 144 -18.88 -16.40 3.40
CA ILE A 144 -17.82 -17.37 3.74
C ILE A 144 -16.87 -17.65 2.57
N LEU A 145 -17.40 -17.87 1.35
CA LEU A 145 -16.59 -18.04 0.13
C LEU A 145 -15.86 -16.74 -0.27
N LYS A 146 -16.48 -15.58 -0.02
CA LYS A 146 -15.83 -14.28 -0.15
C LYS A 146 -14.78 -14.10 0.93
N TYR A 147 -15.05 -14.43 2.21
CA TYR A 147 -14.05 -14.42 3.29
C TYR A 147 -12.79 -15.25 2.96
N MET A 148 -12.96 -16.43 2.37
CA MET A 148 -11.84 -17.27 1.94
C MET A 148 -11.14 -16.71 0.69
N GLY A 149 -11.89 -16.16 -0.27
CA GLY A 149 -11.35 -15.54 -1.48
C GLY A 149 -10.60 -14.24 -1.24
N THR A 150 -11.12 -13.34 -0.39
CA THR A 150 -10.40 -12.13 0.06
C THR A 150 -9.19 -12.49 0.91
N ARG A 151 -9.22 -13.58 1.69
CA ARG A 151 -8.03 -14.07 2.40
C ARG A 151 -6.97 -14.62 1.48
N LEU A 152 -7.33 -15.30 0.40
CA LEU A 152 -6.39 -15.76 -0.63
C LEU A 152 -5.77 -14.56 -1.37
N LEU A 153 -6.56 -13.51 -1.60
CA LEU A 153 -6.11 -12.26 -2.20
C LEU A 153 -5.26 -11.43 -1.22
N SER A 154 -5.57 -11.47 0.08
CA SER A 154 -4.78 -10.88 1.16
C SER A 154 -3.45 -11.61 1.33
N LEU A 155 -3.47 -12.95 1.32
CA LEU A 155 -2.26 -13.79 1.30
C LEU A 155 -1.46 -13.57 0.02
N ALA A 156 -2.11 -13.42 -1.14
CA ALA A 156 -1.43 -13.12 -2.40
C ALA A 156 -0.82 -11.71 -2.40
N LEU A 157 -1.48 -10.72 -1.79
CA LEU A 157 -0.92 -9.39 -1.62
C LEU A 157 0.21 -9.41 -0.61
N VAL A 158 0.05 -10.03 0.55
CA VAL A 158 1.11 -10.21 1.55
C VAL A 158 2.30 -10.96 0.94
N ALA A 159 2.07 -12.03 0.19
CA ALA A 159 3.11 -12.76 -0.53
C ALA A 159 3.75 -11.91 -1.63
N CYS A 160 2.97 -11.07 -2.31
CA CYS A 160 3.50 -10.13 -3.30
C CYS A 160 4.32 -9.01 -2.64
N PHE A 161 3.87 -8.46 -1.51
CA PHE A 161 4.61 -7.50 -0.70
C PHE A 161 5.90 -8.11 -0.18
N GLY A 162 5.85 -9.32 0.40
CA GLY A 162 7.03 -10.06 0.86
C GLY A 162 8.00 -10.35 -0.30
N PHE A 163 7.49 -10.84 -1.43
CA PHE A 163 8.29 -11.06 -2.64
C PHE A 163 8.90 -9.76 -3.17
N LEU A 164 8.16 -8.65 -3.20
CA LEU A 164 8.66 -7.34 -3.63
C LEU A 164 9.72 -6.80 -2.68
N MET A 165 9.57 -7.01 -1.37
CA MET A 165 10.58 -6.66 -0.37
C MET A 165 11.85 -7.50 -0.55
N LEU A 166 11.71 -8.79 -0.85
CA LEU A 166 12.85 -9.67 -1.14
C LEU A 166 13.55 -9.27 -2.43
N VAL A 167 12.81 -8.94 -3.48
CA VAL A 167 13.37 -8.38 -4.72
C VAL A 167 14.08 -7.06 -4.43
N SER A 168 13.51 -6.18 -3.60
CA SER A 168 14.17 -4.95 -3.14
C SER A 168 15.49 -5.26 -2.44
N LEU A 169 15.51 -6.19 -1.48
CA LEU A 169 16.72 -6.58 -0.76
C LEU A 169 17.80 -7.14 -1.68
N VAL A 170 17.43 -8.00 -2.63
CA VAL A 170 18.36 -8.54 -3.62
C VAL A 170 18.90 -7.44 -4.53
N LEU A 171 18.05 -6.49 -4.93
CA LEU A 171 18.47 -5.32 -5.72
C LEU A 171 19.41 -4.42 -4.91
N ASP A 172 19.09 -4.13 -3.66
CA ASP A 172 19.91 -3.29 -2.76
C ASP A 172 21.27 -3.97 -2.50
N ALA A 173 21.27 -5.27 -2.20
CA ALA A 173 22.49 -6.06 -2.02
C ALA A 173 23.33 -6.13 -3.30
N ALA A 174 22.68 -6.28 -4.47
CA ALA A 174 23.38 -6.23 -5.75
C ALA A 174 23.96 -4.84 -6.01
N LEU A 175 23.21 -3.77 -5.78
CA LEU A 175 23.68 -2.39 -5.94
C LEU A 175 24.91 -2.13 -5.06
N VAL A 176 24.91 -2.60 -3.81
CA VAL A 176 26.05 -2.49 -2.90
C VAL A 176 27.23 -3.36 -3.34
N ALA A 177 27.01 -4.63 -3.70
CA ALA A 177 28.06 -5.56 -4.11
C ALA A 177 28.76 -5.12 -5.40
N PHE A 178 28.01 -4.53 -6.34
CA PHE A 178 28.56 -3.95 -7.55
C PHE A 178 29.08 -2.51 -7.35
N SER A 179 28.81 -1.87 -6.21
CA SER A 179 29.23 -0.49 -5.97
C SER A 179 30.75 -0.34 -6.02
N ASP A 180 31.51 -1.27 -5.45
CA ASP A 180 32.98 -1.24 -5.44
C ASP A 180 33.57 -1.45 -6.84
N GLN A 181 32.99 -2.36 -7.63
CA GLN A 181 33.45 -2.64 -9.00
C GLN A 181 33.14 -1.48 -9.96
N ILE A 182 32.01 -0.79 -9.75
CA ILE A 182 31.62 0.39 -10.54
C ILE A 182 32.44 1.61 -10.09
N ALA A 183 32.70 1.77 -8.80
CA ALA A 183 33.48 2.86 -8.23
C ALA A 183 34.93 2.88 -8.73
N GLN A 184 35.52 1.70 -8.96
CA GLN A 184 36.86 1.57 -9.55
C GLN A 184 36.94 2.03 -11.03
N ARG A 185 35.82 2.05 -11.77
CA ARG A 185 35.79 2.47 -13.19
C ARG A 185 35.28 3.89 -13.41
N LEU A 186 34.45 4.42 -12.51
CA LEU A 186 33.86 5.75 -12.60
C LEU A 186 34.02 6.51 -11.29
N SER A 187 35.21 7.10 -11.06
CA SER A 187 35.44 7.94 -9.87
C SER A 187 34.56 9.19 -9.90
N GLY A 188 33.69 9.37 -8.89
CA GLY A 188 32.85 10.56 -8.68
C GLY A 188 31.42 10.50 -9.24
N VAL A 189 31.21 9.90 -10.42
CA VAL A 189 29.87 9.76 -11.03
C VAL A 189 29.10 8.56 -10.46
N THR A 190 29.82 7.52 -10.03
CA THR A 190 29.22 6.28 -9.52
C THR A 190 28.26 6.51 -8.36
N THR A 191 28.64 7.34 -7.39
CA THR A 191 27.83 7.56 -6.19
C THR A 191 26.48 8.21 -6.53
N ILE A 192 26.49 9.23 -7.41
CA ILE A 192 25.25 9.90 -7.84
C ILE A 192 24.37 8.94 -8.65
N VAL A 193 24.97 8.17 -9.57
CA VAL A 193 24.24 7.21 -10.40
C VAL A 193 23.60 6.12 -9.53
N LEU A 194 24.32 5.57 -8.56
CA LEU A 194 23.81 4.56 -7.64
C LEU A 194 22.68 5.12 -6.75
N SER A 195 22.82 6.33 -6.22
CA SER A 195 21.76 6.97 -5.43
C SER A 195 20.51 7.26 -6.27
N VAL A 196 20.67 7.73 -7.51
CA VAL A 196 19.52 7.95 -8.42
C VAL A 196 18.85 6.62 -8.76
N LEU A 197 19.63 5.56 -8.99
CA LEU A 197 19.12 4.24 -9.31
C LEU A 197 18.33 3.64 -8.14
N ASP A 198 18.84 3.76 -6.91
CA ASP A 198 18.15 3.38 -5.68
C ASP A 198 16.79 4.08 -5.55
N VAL A 199 16.76 5.41 -5.71
CA VAL A 199 15.52 6.20 -5.68
C VAL A 199 14.52 5.76 -6.75
N VAL A 200 14.99 5.53 -7.99
CA VAL A 200 14.13 5.10 -9.10
C VAL A 200 13.57 3.69 -8.85
N ILE A 201 14.39 2.76 -8.36
CA ILE A 201 13.96 1.40 -8.04
C ILE A 201 12.94 1.43 -6.90
N SER A 202 13.24 2.13 -5.81
CA SER A 202 12.34 2.28 -4.66
C SER A 202 11.01 2.89 -5.08
N PHE A 203 11.03 3.99 -5.85
CA PHE A 203 9.83 4.62 -6.38
C PHE A 203 9.02 3.70 -7.30
N SER A 204 9.70 2.90 -8.14
CA SER A 204 9.07 1.94 -9.04
C SER A 204 8.38 0.81 -8.27
N ILE A 205 9.01 0.30 -7.20
CA ILE A 205 8.44 -0.71 -6.32
C ILE A 205 7.19 -0.15 -5.61
N ILE A 206 7.28 1.05 -5.04
CA ILE A 206 6.13 1.71 -4.39
C ILE A 206 4.98 1.92 -5.39
N THR A 207 5.29 2.36 -6.61
CA THR A 207 4.29 2.53 -7.68
C THR A 207 3.65 1.19 -8.06
N LEU A 208 4.44 0.12 -8.17
CA LEU A 208 3.93 -1.22 -8.46
C LEU A 208 2.99 -1.71 -7.36
N ILE A 209 3.36 -1.51 -6.10
CA ILE A 209 2.54 -1.84 -4.93
C ILE A 209 1.19 -1.11 -5.01
N PHE A 210 1.18 0.21 -5.19
CA PHE A 210 -0.09 0.95 -5.28
C PHE A 210 -0.89 0.56 -6.53
N THR A 211 -0.22 0.22 -7.62
CA THR A 211 -0.88 -0.29 -8.83
C THR A 211 -1.61 -1.60 -8.54
N LEU A 212 -0.98 -2.52 -7.80
CA LEU A 212 -1.62 -3.77 -7.38
C LEU A 212 -2.75 -3.52 -6.40
N LEU A 213 -2.57 -2.65 -5.41
CA LEU A 213 -3.62 -2.30 -4.46
C LEU A 213 -4.85 -1.74 -5.17
N PHE A 214 -4.69 -0.80 -6.10
CA PHE A 214 -5.80 -0.15 -6.81
C PHE A 214 -6.44 -1.04 -7.89
N LYS A 215 -5.72 -2.04 -8.40
CA LYS A 215 -6.24 -2.94 -9.44
C LYS A 215 -6.85 -4.22 -8.89
N VAL A 216 -6.25 -4.80 -7.85
CA VAL A 216 -6.57 -6.16 -7.38
C VAL A 216 -7.53 -6.12 -6.19
N LEU A 217 -7.40 -5.12 -5.32
CA LEU A 217 -8.19 -5.08 -4.08
C LEU A 217 -9.66 -4.65 -4.28
N PRO A 218 -9.98 -3.64 -5.12
CA PRO A 218 -11.37 -3.27 -5.37
C PRO A 218 -12.10 -4.36 -6.19
N ASP A 219 -13.39 -4.54 -5.94
CA ASP A 219 -14.25 -5.47 -6.68
C ASP A 219 -14.68 -4.91 -8.05
N VAL A 220 -13.75 -4.29 -8.78
CA VAL A 220 -14.02 -3.52 -10.01
C VAL A 220 -12.97 -3.84 -11.07
N LYS A 221 -13.37 -3.90 -12.34
CA LYS A 221 -12.42 -4.11 -13.44
C LYS A 221 -11.93 -2.77 -13.97
N VAL A 222 -10.69 -2.43 -13.62
CA VAL A 222 -10.01 -1.22 -14.07
C VAL A 222 -8.82 -1.60 -14.96
N ARG A 223 -8.56 -0.82 -16.01
CA ARG A 223 -7.40 -1.07 -16.88
C ARG A 223 -6.13 -0.63 -16.18
N ILE A 224 -5.06 -1.40 -16.33
CA ILE A 224 -3.79 -1.13 -15.64
C ILE A 224 -3.19 0.25 -16.01
N LYS A 225 -3.39 0.70 -17.25
CA LYS A 225 -2.89 2.00 -17.71
C LYS A 225 -3.51 3.17 -16.94
N ASP A 226 -4.79 3.08 -16.63
CA ASP A 226 -5.52 4.13 -15.90
C ASP A 226 -5.11 4.12 -14.41
N VAL A 227 -4.84 2.92 -13.86
CA VAL A 227 -4.40 2.71 -12.48
C VAL A 227 -2.97 3.20 -12.22
N VAL A 228 -2.05 2.98 -13.16
CA VAL A 228 -0.63 3.36 -12.99
C VAL A 228 -0.47 4.87 -12.79
N THR A 229 -1.25 5.70 -13.48
CA THR A 229 -1.19 7.16 -13.32
C THR A 229 -1.52 7.58 -11.88
N GLY A 230 -2.56 6.99 -11.29
CA GLY A 230 -2.91 7.27 -9.91
C GLY A 230 -1.91 6.67 -8.92
N ALA A 231 -1.42 5.46 -9.17
CA ALA A 231 -0.39 4.83 -8.35
C ALA A 231 0.92 5.62 -8.32
N MET A 232 1.33 6.25 -9.42
CA MET A 232 2.50 7.14 -9.46
C MET A 232 2.31 8.39 -8.60
N LEU A 233 1.13 9.01 -8.64
CA LEU A 233 0.81 10.14 -7.77
C LEU A 233 0.84 9.71 -6.30
N THR A 234 0.24 8.57 -5.98
CA THR A 234 0.25 8.00 -4.62
C THR A 234 1.68 7.70 -4.17
N ALA A 235 2.50 7.09 -5.01
CA ALA A 235 3.90 6.77 -4.70
C ALA A 235 4.72 8.04 -4.42
N LEU A 236 4.48 9.11 -5.18
CA LEU A 236 5.13 10.40 -4.96
C LEU A 236 4.74 11.00 -3.60
N LEU A 237 3.43 11.06 -3.30
CA LEU A 237 2.93 11.54 -2.02
C LEU A 237 3.39 10.68 -0.85
N PHE A 238 3.42 9.36 -1.02
CA PHE A 238 3.90 8.40 -0.01
C PHE A 238 5.39 8.58 0.26
N THR A 239 6.20 8.75 -0.78
CA THR A 239 7.64 8.99 -0.64
C THR A 239 7.90 10.32 0.07
N ALA A 240 7.22 11.40 -0.33
CA ALA A 240 7.31 12.68 0.38
C ALA A 240 6.88 12.56 1.86
N GLY A 241 5.81 11.82 2.09
CA GLY A 241 5.25 11.57 3.40
C GLY A 241 6.13 10.76 4.34
N LYS A 242 6.85 9.77 3.81
CA LYS A 242 7.89 9.03 4.56
C LYS A 242 8.92 9.99 5.16
N TYR A 243 9.42 10.94 4.37
CA TYR A 243 10.37 11.93 4.87
C TYR A 243 9.75 12.87 5.90
N LEU A 244 8.50 13.30 5.71
CA LEU A 244 7.79 14.16 6.66
C LEU A 244 7.58 13.49 8.02
N ILE A 245 7.12 12.24 8.05
CA ILE A 245 6.92 11.51 9.30
C ILE A 245 8.26 11.15 9.94
N SER A 246 9.26 10.72 9.15
CA SER A 246 10.60 10.45 9.67
C SER A 246 11.20 11.69 10.36
N ALA A 247 11.04 12.88 9.76
CA ALA A 247 11.45 14.14 10.36
C ALA A 247 10.65 14.45 11.64
N TYR A 248 9.33 14.25 11.62
CA TYR A 248 8.47 14.47 12.79
C TYR A 248 8.85 13.57 13.98
N ILE A 249 9.05 12.27 13.75
CA ILE A 249 9.42 11.31 14.79
C ILE A 249 10.82 11.67 15.34
N SER A 250 11.76 11.98 14.45
CA SER A 250 13.13 12.34 14.84
C SER A 250 13.17 13.61 15.71
N TYR A 251 12.29 14.59 15.44
CA TYR A 251 12.22 15.83 16.20
C TYR A 251 11.54 15.68 17.55
N THR A 252 10.48 14.86 17.63
CA THR A 252 9.62 14.77 18.82
C THR A 252 10.10 13.75 19.85
N ASN A 253 11.00 12.86 19.47
CA ASN A 253 11.52 11.75 20.29
C ASN A 253 10.42 10.97 21.06
N VAL A 254 9.28 10.76 20.40
CA VAL A 254 8.10 10.10 20.98
C VAL A 254 8.40 8.65 21.39
N GLY A 255 9.28 7.97 20.65
CA GLY A 255 9.70 6.60 20.93
C GLY A 255 10.43 6.46 22.28
N ASP A 256 11.33 7.39 22.60
CA ASP A 256 12.13 7.32 23.84
C ASP A 256 11.33 7.80 25.06
N THR A 257 10.44 8.78 24.86
CA THR A 257 9.68 9.40 25.97
C THR A 257 8.58 8.48 26.50
N TYR A 258 7.94 7.71 25.63
CA TYR A 258 6.77 6.88 25.96
C TYR A 258 7.01 5.37 25.82
N GLY A 259 8.23 4.95 25.46
CA GLY A 259 8.62 3.54 25.35
C GLY A 259 7.66 2.74 24.45
N ALA A 260 7.15 1.60 24.97
CA ALA A 260 6.21 0.72 24.27
C ALA A 260 4.94 1.42 23.77
N ALA A 261 4.42 2.38 24.54
CA ALA A 261 3.24 3.14 24.15
C ALA A 261 3.55 4.12 23.00
N GLY A 262 4.78 4.63 22.94
CA GLY A 262 5.26 5.50 21.87
C GLY A 262 5.24 4.81 20.50
N ALA A 263 5.69 3.56 20.41
CA ALA A 263 5.63 2.79 19.16
C ALA A 263 4.22 2.60 18.64
N ILE A 264 3.28 2.28 19.53
CA ILE A 264 1.86 2.12 19.18
C ILE A 264 1.33 3.40 18.54
N VAL A 265 1.61 4.56 19.16
CA VAL A 265 1.19 5.86 18.64
C VAL A 265 1.84 6.14 17.29
N ILE A 266 3.14 5.89 17.16
CA ILE A 266 3.89 6.09 15.91
C ILE A 266 3.32 5.23 14.77
N ILE A 267 3.02 3.96 15.04
CA ILE A 267 2.41 3.05 14.07
C ILE A 267 1.02 3.57 13.67
N LEU A 268 0.19 4.00 14.62
CA LEU A 268 -1.13 4.55 14.33
C LEU A 268 -1.05 5.78 13.42
N VAL A 269 -0.18 6.73 13.75
CA VAL A 269 0.03 7.95 12.95
C VAL A 269 0.52 7.59 11.55
N TRP A 270 1.49 6.69 11.45
CA TRP A 270 2.05 6.24 10.18
C TRP A 270 1.00 5.58 9.28
N VAL A 271 0.24 4.63 9.82
CA VAL A 271 -0.80 3.91 9.06
C VAL A 271 -1.94 4.84 8.69
N TYR A 272 -2.36 5.72 9.61
CA TYR A 272 -3.41 6.71 9.36
C TYR A 272 -3.04 7.61 8.17
N TYR A 273 -1.86 8.19 8.20
CA TYR A 273 -1.37 9.06 7.14
C TYR A 273 -1.15 8.31 5.81
N SER A 274 -0.58 7.11 5.86
CA SER A 274 -0.40 6.26 4.67
C SER A 274 -1.74 5.93 4.01
N THR A 275 -2.76 5.65 4.82
CA THR A 275 -4.11 5.35 4.35
C THR A 275 -4.76 6.58 3.71
N ILE A 276 -4.58 7.77 4.27
CA ILE A 276 -5.06 9.04 3.68
C ILE A 276 -4.50 9.23 2.27
N ILE A 277 -3.18 9.09 2.11
CA ILE A 277 -2.53 9.23 0.79
C ILE A 277 -3.08 8.21 -0.19
N MET A 278 -3.18 6.96 0.24
CA MET A 278 -3.68 5.88 -0.60
C MET A 278 -5.13 6.11 -1.03
N LEU A 279 -6.01 6.52 -0.12
CA LEU A 279 -7.41 6.84 -0.44
C LEU A 279 -7.51 8.04 -1.38
N PHE A 280 -6.69 9.06 -1.18
CA PHE A 280 -6.60 10.19 -2.10
C PHE A 280 -6.16 9.74 -3.51
N GLY A 281 -5.12 8.90 -3.59
CA GLY A 281 -4.67 8.30 -4.84
C GLY A 281 -5.71 7.44 -5.53
N ALA A 282 -6.53 6.72 -4.77
CA ALA A 282 -7.65 5.94 -5.30
C ALA A 282 -8.73 6.87 -5.89
N HIS A 283 -9.11 7.96 -5.19
CA HIS A 283 -10.03 8.96 -5.72
C HIS A 283 -9.50 9.63 -6.99
N TYR A 284 -8.20 9.97 -7.01
CA TYR A 284 -7.57 10.48 -8.23
C TYR A 284 -7.63 9.46 -9.37
N THR A 285 -7.37 8.17 -9.10
CA THR A 285 -7.49 7.10 -10.09
C THR A 285 -8.93 6.99 -10.62
N HIS A 286 -9.92 7.09 -9.73
CA HIS A 286 -11.34 7.04 -10.08
C HIS A 286 -11.71 8.19 -11.04
N VAL A 287 -11.41 9.44 -10.67
CA VAL A 287 -11.69 10.63 -11.49
C VAL A 287 -10.91 10.58 -12.81
N HIS A 288 -9.63 10.16 -12.77
CA HIS A 288 -8.82 9.99 -13.97
C HIS A 288 -9.43 8.96 -14.94
N THR A 289 -9.92 7.84 -14.41
CA THR A 289 -10.56 6.78 -15.22
C THR A 289 -11.91 7.23 -15.77
N ARG A 290 -12.67 8.04 -15.02
CA ARG A 290 -13.96 8.61 -15.45
C ARG A 290 -13.79 9.62 -16.58
N ASP A 291 -12.87 10.57 -16.41
CA ASP A 291 -12.76 11.74 -17.27
C ASP A 291 -11.84 11.50 -18.49
N HIS A 292 -10.90 10.55 -18.38
CA HIS A 292 -9.85 10.33 -19.38
C HIS A 292 -9.64 8.84 -19.75
N GLY A 293 -10.21 7.90 -18.99
CA GLY A 293 -10.11 6.45 -19.21
C GLY A 293 -11.25 5.87 -20.06
N SER A 294 -11.44 4.54 -20.01
CA SER A 294 -12.48 3.83 -20.77
C SER A 294 -13.83 3.70 -20.05
N GLY A 295 -14.00 4.41 -18.93
CA GLY A 295 -15.08 4.14 -18.00
C GLY A 295 -14.83 2.90 -17.12
N VAL A 296 -15.73 2.71 -16.16
CA VAL A 296 -15.65 1.70 -15.09
C VAL A 296 -16.60 0.54 -15.40
N ILE A 297 -16.10 -0.70 -15.39
CA ILE A 297 -16.96 -1.89 -15.52
C ILE A 297 -16.97 -2.62 -14.17
N ALA A 298 -18.14 -2.69 -13.53
CA ALA A 298 -18.33 -3.44 -12.30
C ALA A 298 -17.95 -4.92 -12.51
N SER A 299 -17.26 -5.55 -11.54
CA SER A 299 -16.94 -6.97 -11.62
C SER A 299 -18.22 -7.83 -11.55
N LYS A 300 -18.14 -9.11 -11.95
CA LYS A 300 -19.29 -10.04 -11.86
C LYS A 300 -19.89 -10.13 -10.44
N HIS A 301 -19.12 -9.75 -9.41
CA HIS A 301 -19.47 -9.85 -8.00
C HIS A 301 -19.93 -8.53 -7.36
N ALA A 302 -20.02 -7.46 -8.14
CA ALA A 302 -20.39 -6.12 -7.72
C ALA A 302 -21.77 -5.70 -8.28
N LYS A 303 -22.50 -4.84 -7.57
CA LYS A 303 -23.59 -4.04 -8.15
C LYS A 303 -23.18 -2.56 -8.07
N PRO A 304 -23.44 -1.74 -9.10
CA PRO A 304 -23.35 -0.29 -8.97
C PRO A 304 -24.26 0.13 -7.81
N LEU A 305 -23.83 1.11 -7.01
CA LEU A 305 -24.76 1.80 -6.10
C LEU A 305 -25.95 2.24 -6.94
N ALA A 306 -27.15 1.79 -6.56
CA ALA A 306 -28.35 2.37 -7.13
C ALA A 306 -28.25 3.86 -6.85
N GLU A 307 -28.28 4.69 -7.91
CA GLU A 307 -28.58 6.10 -7.74
C GLU A 307 -29.79 6.14 -6.83
N THR A 308 -29.60 6.75 -5.65
CA THR A 308 -30.70 7.00 -4.75
C THR A 308 -31.70 7.74 -5.59
N GLU A 309 -32.84 7.10 -5.81
CA GLU A 309 -34.05 7.69 -6.33
C GLU A 309 -34.27 8.94 -5.50
N VAL A 310 -33.79 10.09 -5.99
CA VAL A 310 -34.09 11.39 -5.41
C VAL A 310 -35.56 11.56 -5.73
N ALA A 311 -36.35 11.18 -4.75
CA ALA A 311 -37.80 11.21 -4.76
C ALA A 311 -38.32 12.60 -5.11
N ALA A 312 -39.13 12.66 -6.18
CA ALA A 312 -40.46 13.29 -6.28
C ALA A 312 -40.78 13.62 -7.74
#